data_AF-A0A1Q7TW96-F1
#
_entry.id   AF-A0A1Q7TW96-F1
#
_cell.length_a   1.000
_cell.length_b   1.000
_cell.length_c   1.000
_cell.angle_alpha   90.00
_cell.angle_beta   90.00
_cell.angle_gamma   90.00
#
_symmetry.space_group_name_H-M   'P 1'
#
loop_
_entity.id
_entity.type
_entity.pdbx_description
1 polymer ?
#
loop_
_entity_poly.entity_id
_entity_poly.type
_entity_poly.pdbx_seq_one_letter_code
_entity_poly.pdbx_strand_id
1 'polypeptide(L)'
;MPDDQPMTSHVSLRVPNDVVVAFDRIAAALERPRSWVMLRALRQYLDDGEGREIEQDTESIAELDRGESVPFEEVLNRLRERVARAEAASKK
;
A
#
# COMPACT_ATOMS: atom_id res chain seq x y z
N MET A 1 -7.38 11.81 -32.63
CA MET A 1 -6.61 12.03 -31.40
C MET A 1 -7.53 11.68 -30.26
N PRO A 2 -7.30 10.60 -29.49
CA PRO A 2 -7.97 10.43 -28.20
C PRO A 2 -7.38 11.45 -27.22
N ASP A 3 -8.24 12.09 -26.44
CA ASP A 3 -7.88 13.09 -25.44
C ASP A 3 -6.97 12.50 -24.35
N ASP A 4 -5.69 12.91 -24.34
CA ASP A 4 -4.75 12.77 -23.20
C ASP A 4 -5.10 13.78 -22.08
N GLN A 5 -6.35 13.83 -21.64
CA GLN A 5 -6.68 14.60 -20.44
C GLN A 5 -6.36 13.75 -19.19
N PRO A 6 -5.61 14.27 -18.21
CA PRO A 6 -5.50 13.60 -16.93
C PRO A 6 -6.91 13.52 -16.32
N MET A 7 -7.49 12.32 -16.30
CA MET A 7 -8.84 12.08 -15.79
C MET A 7 -8.86 12.24 -14.27
N THR A 8 -8.86 13.48 -13.79
CA THR A 8 -9.18 13.77 -12.40
C THR A 8 -10.69 13.65 -12.21
N SER A 9 -11.09 12.86 -11.22
CA SER A 9 -12.50 12.70 -10.84
C SER A 9 -12.79 13.55 -9.60
N HIS A 10 -13.97 14.18 -9.56
CA HIS A 10 -14.41 14.93 -8.39
C HIS A 10 -15.10 14.00 -7.39
N VAL A 11 -14.64 14.02 -6.14
CA VAL A 11 -15.20 13.23 -5.03
C VAL A 11 -15.70 14.19 -3.96
N SER A 12 -16.93 13.97 -3.47
CA SER A 12 -17.51 14.72 -2.35
C SER A 12 -17.70 13.81 -1.15
N LEU A 13 -17.15 14.22 0.00
CA LEU A 13 -17.23 13.47 1.26
C LEU A 13 -17.75 14.38 2.37
N ARG A 14 -18.65 13.88 3.22
CA ARG A 14 -19.02 14.56 4.47
C ARG A 14 -18.01 14.17 5.55
N VAL A 15 -17.39 15.17 6.16
CA VAL A 15 -16.34 14.98 7.17
C VAL A 15 -16.70 15.79 8.42
N PRO A 16 -16.45 15.27 9.63
CA PRO A 16 -16.57 16.06 10.87
C PRO A 16 -15.79 17.37 10.83
N ASN A 17 -16.33 18.42 11.46
CA ASN A 17 -15.76 19.77 11.39
C ASN A 17 -14.36 19.84 12.04
N ASP A 18 -14.16 19.13 13.13
CA ASP A 18 -12.89 19.04 13.86
C ASP A 18 -11.76 18.45 13.00
N VAL A 19 -12.07 17.45 12.17
CA VAL A 19 -11.12 16.89 11.21
C VAL A 19 -10.72 17.93 10.17
N VAL A 20 -11.69 18.69 9.64
CA VAL A 20 -11.42 19.78 8.69
C VAL A 20 -10.50 20.84 9.30
N VAL A 21 -10.80 21.26 10.54
CA VAL A 21 -9.97 22.23 11.29
C VAL A 21 -8.55 21.72 11.53
N ALA A 22 -8.39 20.43 11.83
CA ALA A 22 -7.07 19.82 12.00
C ALA A 22 -6.25 19.89 10.70
N PHE A 23 -6.87 19.55 9.55
CA PHE A 23 -6.20 19.68 8.25
C PHE A 23 -5.89 21.13 7.87
N ASP A 24 -6.78 22.09 8.17
CA ASP A 24 -6.54 23.51 7.91
C ASP A 24 -5.31 24.03 8.68
N ARG A 25 -5.12 23.60 9.94
CA ARG A 25 -3.93 23.95 10.73
C ARG A 25 -2.63 23.41 10.12
N ILE A 26 -2.64 22.14 9.69
CA ILE A 26 -1.47 21.51 9.05
C ILE A 26 -1.18 22.19 7.71
N ALA A 27 -2.21 22.46 6.91
CA ALA A 27 -2.10 23.14 5.63
C ALA A 27 -1.47 24.53 5.78
N ALA A 28 -1.90 25.30 6.78
CA ALA A 28 -1.33 26.61 7.10
C ALA A 28 0.16 26.51 7.49
N ALA A 29 0.52 25.54 8.36
CA ALA A 29 1.90 25.34 8.78
C ALA A 29 2.84 24.90 7.64
N LEU A 30 2.30 24.23 6.61
CA LEU A 30 3.05 23.78 5.45
C LEU A 30 3.01 24.77 4.27
N GLU A 31 2.27 25.87 4.39
CA GLU A 31 1.99 26.82 3.30
C GLU A 31 1.44 26.12 2.04
N ARG A 32 0.52 25.17 2.23
CA ARG A 32 -0.13 24.41 1.14
C ARG A 32 -1.65 24.50 1.24
N PRO A 33 -2.37 24.30 0.12
CA PRO A 33 -3.82 24.16 0.15
C PRO A 33 -4.25 22.94 0.98
N ARG A 34 -5.39 23.02 1.69
CA ARG A 34 -5.98 21.90 2.44
C ARG A 34 -6.12 20.63 1.59
N SER A 35 -6.57 20.78 0.34
CA SER A 35 -6.74 19.66 -0.60
C SER A 35 -5.44 18.89 -0.85
N TRP A 36 -4.29 19.57 -0.80
CA TRP A 36 -2.99 18.91 -0.95
C TRP A 36 -2.69 17.99 0.23
N VAL A 37 -2.94 18.45 1.46
CA VAL A 37 -2.72 17.65 2.68
C VAL A 37 -3.71 16.48 2.74
N MET A 38 -4.97 16.72 2.36
CA MET A 38 -5.98 15.66 2.29
C MET A 38 -5.62 14.60 1.24
N LEU A 39 -5.21 15.00 0.03
CA LEU A 39 -4.78 14.05 -1.01
C LEU A 39 -3.56 13.25 -0.55
N ARG A 40 -2.61 13.89 0.15
CA ARG A 40 -1.46 13.20 0.74
C ARG A 40 -1.90 12.14 1.75
N ALA A 41 -2.85 12.45 2.63
CA ALA A 41 -3.38 11.49 3.59
C ALA A 41 -4.10 10.31 2.91
N LEU A 42 -4.90 10.59 1.88
CA LEU A 42 -5.57 9.55 1.09
C LEU A 42 -4.55 8.61 0.42
N ARG A 43 -3.47 9.16 -0.16
CA ARG A 43 -2.37 8.36 -0.72
C ARG A 43 -1.67 7.53 0.34
N GLN A 44 -1.40 8.10 1.52
CA GLN A 44 -0.77 7.35 2.60
C GLN A 44 -1.61 6.13 3.01
N TYR A 45 -2.94 6.26 3.07
CA TYR A 45 -3.83 5.14 3.36
C TYR A 45 -3.74 4.03 2.31
N LEU A 46 -3.65 4.39 1.02
CA LEU A 46 -3.60 3.44 -0.10
C LEU A 46 -2.22 2.82 -0.31
N ASP A 47 -1.15 3.61 -0.21
CA ASP A 47 0.19 3.20 -0.64
C ASP A 47 0.98 2.53 0.50
N ASP A 48 0.76 2.95 1.75
CA ASP A 48 1.61 2.59 2.89
C ASP A 48 0.81 2.18 4.14
N GLY A 49 -0.52 2.21 4.07
CA GLY A 49 -1.42 2.01 5.20
C GLY A 49 -2.34 0.80 5.06
N GLU A 50 -3.42 0.82 5.84
CA GLU A 50 -4.43 -0.24 5.90
C GLU A 50 -5.04 -0.56 4.53
N GLY A 51 -5.17 0.42 3.63
CA GLY A 51 -5.67 0.19 2.27
C GLY A 51 -4.81 -0.82 1.50
N ARG A 52 -3.49 -0.72 1.62
CA ARG A 52 -2.56 -1.66 0.99
C ARG A 52 -2.62 -3.05 1.61
N GLU A 53 -2.77 -3.12 2.93
CA GLU A 53 -2.87 -4.40 3.66
C GLU A 53 -4.13 -5.15 3.25
N ILE A 54 -5.28 -4.46 3.21
CA ILE A 54 -6.55 -5.03 2.76
C ILE A 54 -6.46 -5.54 1.31
N GLU A 55 -5.84 -4.78 0.41
CA GLU A 55 -5.64 -5.21 -0.98
C GLU A 55 -4.77 -6.48 -1.06
N GLN A 56 -3.67 -6.55 -0.31
CA GLN A 56 -2.78 -7.71 -0.28
C GLN A 56 -3.46 -8.95 0.28
N ASP A 57 -4.22 -8.79 1.36
CA ASP A 57 -4.97 -9.90 1.97
C ASP A 57 -6.03 -10.43 1.01
N THR A 58 -6.73 -9.52 0.32
CA THR A 58 -7.73 -9.89 -0.68
C THR A 58 -7.13 -10.65 -1.85
N GLU A 59 -5.99 -10.17 -2.39
CA GLU A 59 -5.25 -10.85 -3.46
C GLU A 59 -4.77 -12.24 -3.00
N SER A 60 -4.21 -12.33 -1.79
CA SER A 60 -3.70 -13.58 -1.22
C SER A 60 -4.81 -14.63 -1.07
N ILE A 61 -6.00 -14.23 -0.61
CA ILE A 61 -7.17 -15.12 -0.53
C ILE A 61 -7.57 -15.59 -1.94
N ALA A 62 -7.58 -14.69 -2.92
CA ALA A 62 -7.90 -15.04 -4.30
C ALA A 62 -6.88 -15.99 -4.94
N GLU A 63 -5.59 -15.86 -4.63
CA GLU A 63 -4.53 -16.82 -5.04
C GLU A 63 -4.80 -18.22 -4.47
N LEU A 64 -5.15 -18.31 -3.19
CA LEU A 64 -5.51 -19.57 -2.55
C LEU A 64 -6.72 -20.23 -3.23
N ASP A 65 -7.76 -19.47 -3.55
CA ASP A 65 -8.95 -19.95 -4.24
C ASP A 65 -8.65 -20.45 -5.66
N ARG A 66 -7.67 -19.83 -6.35
CA ARG A 66 -7.18 -20.29 -7.67
C ARG A 66 -6.24 -21.49 -7.58
N GLY A 67 -5.87 -21.93 -6.37
CA GLY A 67 -4.92 -23.02 -6.15
C GLY A 67 -3.46 -22.63 -6.37
N GLU A 68 -3.14 -21.34 -6.39
CA GLU A 68 -1.79 -20.77 -6.58
C GLU A 68 -0.96 -20.83 -5.28
N SER A 69 -1.07 -21.94 -4.55
CA SER A 69 -0.36 -22.17 -3.28
C SER A 69 0.81 -23.15 -3.47
N VAL A 70 1.85 -23.01 -2.65
CA VAL A 70 2.99 -23.93 -2.62
C VAL A 70 2.93 -24.78 -1.34
N PRO A 71 3.10 -26.11 -1.41
CA PRO A 71 3.13 -26.95 -0.21
C PRO A 71 4.24 -26.54 0.76
N PHE A 72 3.93 -26.56 2.06
CA PHE A 72 4.84 -26.12 3.11
C PHE A 72 6.20 -26.86 3.09
N GLU A 73 6.20 -28.16 2.84
CA GLU A 73 7.43 -28.96 2.76
C GLU A 73 8.37 -28.49 1.63
N GLU A 74 7.81 -28.04 0.51
CA GLU A 74 8.58 -27.50 -0.61
C GLU A 74 9.23 -26.17 -0.23
N VAL A 75 8.51 -25.30 0.49
CA VAL A 75 9.05 -24.05 1.02
C VAL A 75 10.18 -24.30 2.01
N LEU A 76 10.02 -25.25 2.94
CA LEU A 76 11.05 -25.61 3.92
C LEU A 76 12.33 -26.11 3.24
N ASN A 77 12.20 -26.97 2.23
CA ASN A 77 13.36 -27.49 1.51
C ASN A 77 14.12 -26.35 0.78
N ARG A 78 13.39 -25.46 0.09
CA ARG A 78 13.98 -24.28 -0.56
C ARG A 78 14.70 -23.36 0.43
N LEU A 79 14.15 -23.15 1.62
CA LEU A 79 14.77 -22.32 2.66
C LEU A 79 16.06 -22.96 3.19
N ARG A 80 16.05 -24.27 3.50
CA ARG A 80 17.24 -25.01 3.94
C ARG A 80 18.38 -24.91 2.94
N GLU A 81 18.08 -25.07 1.65
CA GLU A 81 19.08 -24.92 0.59
C GLU A 81 19.67 -23.51 0.50
N ARG A 82 18.83 -22.47 0.65
CA ARG A 82 19.30 -21.07 0.64
C ARG A 82 20.25 -20.78 1.81
N VAL A 83 19.92 -21.28 3.01
CA VAL A 83 20.76 -21.12 4.20
C VAL A 83 22.10 -21.84 4.02
N ALA A 84 22.09 -23.11 3.60
CA ALA A 84 23.32 -23.88 3.39
C ALA A 84 24.27 -23.21 2.37
N ARG A 85 23.72 -22.63 1.29
CA ARG A 85 24.51 -21.87 0.31
C ARG A 85 25.12 -20.61 0.91
N ALA A 86 24.39 -19.87 1.74
CA ALA A 86 24.87 -18.67 2.38
C ALA A 86 25.99 -18.98 3.41
N GLU A 87 25.83 -20.03 4.21
CA GLU A 87 26.84 -20.48 5.17
C GLU A 87 28.13 -20.94 4.48
N ALA A 88 28.01 -21.68 3.38
CA ALA A 88 29.15 -22.11 2.58
C ALA A 88 29.91 -20.93 1.96
N ALA A 89 29.21 -19.87 1.56
CA ALA A 89 29.81 -18.66 1.02
C ALA A 89 30.49 -17.80 2.10
N SER A 90 29.96 -17.78 3.33
CA SER A 90 30.54 -17.02 4.45
C SER A 90 31.79 -17.67 5.07
N LYS A 91 32.06 -18.94 4.76
CA LYS A 91 33.20 -19.71 5.31
C LYS A 91 34.43 -19.73 4.37
N LYS A 92 34.36 -19.00 3.26
CA LYS A 92 35.44 -18.82 2.26
C LYS A 92 36.08 -17.45 2.43
#